data_AF-A0AAP3HCW0-F1
#
_entry.id   AF-A0AAP3HCW0-F1
#
_cell.length_a   1.000
_cell.length_b   1.000
_cell.length_c   1.000
_cell.angle_alpha   90.00
_cell.angle_beta   90.00
_cell.angle_gamma   90.00
#
_symmetry.space_group_name_H-M   'P 1'
#
loop_
_entity.id
_entity.type
_entity.pdbx_description
1 polymer ?
#
loop_
_entity_poly.entity_id
_entity_poly.type
_entity_poly.pdbx_seq_one_letter_code
_entity_poly.pdbx_strand_id
1 'polypeptide(L)'
;MKSIFDNIIYIFEYVDKPVIFVSKTGNELFLISLYEDNIKLEKWLRAPLDEDEFYLLQNSLLDFYSIFNKHKDDLKLVAIDTNNNFIESVPDPTFIKSIEKYIPKQGVLAENLITIDNNYIYKELHR
;
A
#
# COMPACT_ATOMS: atom_id res chain seq x y z
N MET A 1 -18.83 -9.43 1.95
CA MET A 1 -17.87 -8.40 1.49
C MET A 1 -16.64 -9.15 1.00
N LYS A 2 -16.16 -8.92 -0.22
CA LYS A 2 -14.91 -9.57 -0.68
C LYS A 2 -13.75 -8.95 0.09
N SER A 3 -12.73 -9.74 0.42
CA SER A 3 -11.56 -9.23 1.14
C SER A 3 -10.77 -8.28 0.25
N ILE A 4 -10.13 -7.26 0.84
CA ILE A 4 -9.22 -6.37 0.12
C ILE A 4 -8.01 -7.13 -0.47
N PHE A 5 -7.75 -8.36 -0.01
CA PHE A 5 -6.69 -9.22 -0.55
C PHE A 5 -7.16 -10.10 -1.71
N ASP A 6 -8.46 -10.22 -1.95
CA ASP A 6 -9.00 -11.11 -2.99
C ASP A 6 -8.92 -10.49 -4.41
N ASN A 7 -8.72 -9.18 -4.51
CA ASN A 7 -8.76 -8.46 -5.79
C ASN A 7 -7.69 -7.35 -5.86
N ILE A 8 -6.45 -7.76 -5.66
CA ILE A 8 -5.28 -6.92 -5.88
C ILE A 8 -5.14 -6.65 -7.38
N ILE A 9 -5.19 -5.37 -7.77
CA ILE A 9 -5.11 -4.95 -9.18
C ILE A 9 -3.77 -4.33 -9.54
N TYR A 10 -2.99 -3.91 -8.54
CA TYR A 10 -1.67 -3.33 -8.75
C TYR A 10 -0.81 -3.51 -7.50
N ILE A 11 0.47 -3.84 -7.64
CA ILE A 11 1.42 -3.94 -6.53
C ILE A 11 2.58 -2.99 -6.84
N PHE A 12 2.97 -2.18 -5.86
CA PHE A 12 4.13 -1.31 -5.99
C PHE A 12 5.36 -2.00 -5.39
N GLU A 13 6.43 -2.12 -6.18
CA GLU A 13 7.68 -2.71 -5.74
C GLU A 13 8.59 -1.64 -5.11
N TYR A 14 8.93 -1.81 -3.83
CA TYR A 14 9.88 -0.96 -3.09
C TYR A 14 10.96 -1.81 -2.45
N VAL A 15 12.21 -1.33 -2.53
CA VAL A 15 13.39 -2.09 -2.08
C VAL A 15 13.47 -2.20 -0.55
N ASP A 16 12.87 -1.29 0.22
CA ASP A 16 13.07 -1.22 1.69
C ASP A 16 11.82 -0.80 2.48
N LYS A 17 10.65 -0.84 1.87
CA LYS A 17 9.43 -0.23 2.43
C LYS A 17 8.27 -1.21 2.44
N PRO A 18 7.24 -0.96 3.27
CA PRO A 18 6.14 -1.89 3.42
C PRO A 18 5.55 -2.28 2.08
N VAL A 19 5.01 -3.50 2.01
CA VAL A 19 4.23 -3.96 0.87
C VAL A 19 3.08 -2.97 0.65
N ILE A 20 3.04 -2.34 -0.53
CA ILE A 20 1.98 -1.41 -0.94
C ILE A 20 1.31 -1.93 -2.19
N PHE A 21 -0.02 -1.98 -2.18
CA PHE A 21 -0.80 -2.43 -3.32
C PHE A 21 -2.13 -1.69 -3.43
N VAL A 22 -2.77 -1.77 -4.59
CA VAL A 22 -4.12 -1.29 -4.85
C VAL A 22 -5.06 -2.48 -4.97
N SER A 23 -6.20 -2.39 -4.30
CA SER A 23 -7.28 -3.38 -4.38
C SER A 23 -8.58 -2.74 -4.86
N LYS A 24 -9.41 -3.54 -5.53
CA LYS A 24 -10.75 -3.12 -5.95
C LYS A 24 -11.82 -3.96 -5.26
N THR A 25 -12.63 -3.34 -4.42
CA THR A 25 -13.73 -4.01 -3.72
C THR A 25 -15.06 -3.46 -4.23
N GLY A 26 -15.76 -4.23 -5.06
CA GLY A 26 -16.92 -3.70 -5.80
C GLY A 26 -16.49 -2.64 -6.80
N ASN A 27 -16.99 -1.40 -6.63
CA ASN A 27 -16.63 -0.25 -7.47
C ASN A 27 -15.60 0.68 -6.80
N GLU A 28 -15.14 0.37 -5.60
CA GLU A 28 -14.23 1.23 -4.83
C GLU A 28 -12.79 0.73 -4.96
N LEU A 29 -11.86 1.67 -5.12
CA LEU A 29 -10.43 1.39 -5.06
C LEU A 29 -9.90 1.75 -3.68
N PHE A 30 -8.91 1.00 -3.25
CA PHE A 30 -8.21 1.22 -2.00
C PHE A 30 -6.72 1.12 -2.22
N LEU A 31 -5.98 2.04 -1.62
CA LEU A 31 -4.53 1.94 -1.44
C LEU A 31 -4.27 1.27 -0.10
N ILE A 32 -3.47 0.21 -0.10
CA ILE A 32 -3.20 -0.62 1.07
C ILE A 32 -1.70 -0.65 1.31
N SER A 33 -1.29 -0.43 2.55
CA SER A 33 0.10 -0.55 3.00
C SER A 33 0.18 -1.48 4.19
N LEU A 34 1.15 -2.39 4.18
CA LEU A 34 1.51 -3.11 5.39
C LEU A 34 1.99 -2.10 6.44
N TYR A 35 1.47 -2.21 7.66
CA TYR A 35 1.82 -1.30 8.75
C TYR A 35 2.63 -2.02 9.83
N GLU A 36 2.12 -3.14 10.32
CA GLU A 36 2.76 -3.93 11.37
C GLU A 36 2.62 -5.40 11.00
N ASP A 37 3.75 -6.07 10.87
CA ASP A 37 3.79 -7.52 10.74
C ASP A 37 4.52 -8.08 11.96
N ASN A 38 3.76 -8.70 12.85
CA ASN A 38 4.31 -9.43 13.97
C ASN A 38 3.71 -10.84 14.00
N ILE A 39 4.39 -11.77 14.69
CA ILE A 39 4.05 -13.21 14.73
C ILE A 39 2.57 -13.50 15.07
N LYS A 40 1.87 -12.56 15.73
CA LYS A 40 0.50 -12.75 16.21
C LYS A 40 -0.54 -12.02 15.37
N LEU A 41 -0.15 -10.98 14.65
CA LEU A 41 -1.08 -10.05 14.03
C LEU A 41 -0.40 -9.28 12.90
N GLU A 42 -0.99 -9.37 11.72
CA GLU A 42 -0.64 -8.54 10.59
C GLU A 42 -1.65 -7.41 10.47
N LYS A 43 -1.19 -6.16 10.45
CA LYS A 43 -2.03 -4.97 10.34
C LYS A 43 -1.70 -4.22 9.06
N TRP A 44 -2.74 -3.92 8.32
CA TRP A 44 -2.72 -3.21 7.06
C TRP A 44 -3.49 -1.90 7.21
N LEU A 45 -2.94 -0.83 6.69
CA LEU A 45 -3.63 0.44 6.61
C LEU A 45 -4.25 0.57 5.21
N ARG A 46 -5.55 0.84 5.14
CA ARG A 46 -6.22 1.14 3.88
C ARG A 46 -6.73 2.58 3.84
N ALA A 47 -6.53 3.23 2.71
CA ALA A 47 -7.14 4.50 2.35
C ALA A 47 -8.03 4.30 1.12
N PRO A 48 -9.18 4.99 1.02
CA PRO A 48 -9.86 5.16 -0.26
C PRO A 48 -8.89 5.70 -1.32
N LEU A 49 -9.10 5.28 -2.56
CA LEU A 49 -8.35 5.75 -3.71
C LEU A 49 -9.36 6.05 -4.82
N ASP A 50 -9.27 7.21 -5.46
CA ASP A 50 -10.05 7.47 -6.68
C ASP A 50 -9.24 7.11 -7.95
N GLU A 51 -9.91 7.06 -9.10
CA GLU A 51 -9.27 6.64 -10.36
C GLU A 51 -8.18 7.62 -10.83
N ASP A 52 -8.36 8.92 -10.57
CA ASP A 52 -7.39 9.95 -10.92
C ASP A 52 -6.14 9.82 -10.03
N GLU A 53 -6.32 9.64 -8.72
CA GLU A 53 -5.25 9.35 -7.77
C GLU A 53 -4.48 8.10 -8.15
N PHE A 54 -5.19 7.03 -8.54
CA PHE A 54 -4.56 5.80 -8.99
C PHE A 54 -3.69 6.04 -10.23
N TYR A 55 -4.21 6.76 -11.23
CA TYR A 55 -3.44 7.13 -12.41
C TYR A 55 -2.20 7.95 -12.05
N LEU A 56 -2.33 8.92 -11.14
CA LEU A 56 -1.21 9.74 -10.69
C LEU A 56 -0.15 8.93 -9.92
N LEU A 57 -0.56 7.99 -9.07
CA LEU A 57 0.34 7.07 -8.37
C LEU A 57 1.12 6.20 -9.37
N GLN A 58 0.44 5.62 -10.37
CA GLN A 58 1.09 4.79 -11.39
C GLN A 58 2.14 5.56 -12.20
N ASN A 59 1.91 6.86 -12.42
CA ASN A 59 2.84 7.74 -13.12
C ASN A 59 3.84 8.45 -12.19
N SER A 60 3.87 8.10 -10.90
CA SER A 60 4.75 8.73 -9.90
C SER A 60 4.60 10.26 -9.80
N LEU A 61 3.42 10.78 -10.14
CA LEU A 61 3.05 12.19 -10.03
C LEU A 61 2.43 12.51 -8.66
N LEU A 62 2.12 11.47 -7.89
CA LEU A 62 1.58 11.53 -6.55
C LEU A 62 2.27 10.47 -5.69
N ASP A 63 2.57 10.80 -4.44
CA ASP A 63 3.14 9.85 -3.49
C ASP A 63 2.05 9.24 -2.58
N PHE A 64 2.32 8.08 -2.00
CA PHE A 64 1.36 7.38 -1.14
C PHE A 64 1.01 8.19 0.10
N TYR A 65 2.00 8.85 0.72
CA TYR A 65 1.75 9.62 1.93
C TYR A 65 0.70 10.71 1.67
N SER A 66 0.75 11.38 0.52
CA SER A 66 -0.24 12.37 0.10
C SER A 66 -1.66 11.79 0.05
N ILE A 67 -1.83 10.54 -0.41
CA ILE A 67 -3.12 9.82 -0.39
C ILE A 67 -3.57 9.58 1.05
N PHE A 68 -2.73 8.94 1.87
CA PHE A 68 -3.10 8.59 3.23
C PHE A 68 -3.37 9.83 4.10
N ASN A 69 -2.67 10.93 3.87
CA ASN A 69 -2.89 12.19 4.57
C ASN A 69 -4.17 12.91 4.11
N LYS A 70 -4.48 12.90 2.81
CA LYS A 70 -5.75 13.44 2.27
C LYS A 70 -6.94 12.72 2.89
N HIS A 71 -6.88 11.40 2.98
CA HIS A 71 -7.96 10.54 3.47
C HIS A 71 -7.83 10.20 4.96
N LYS A 72 -7.12 11.01 5.75
CA LYS A 72 -6.80 10.74 7.17
C LYS A 72 -8.04 10.41 8.03
N ASP A 73 -9.18 11.00 7.70
CA ASP A 73 -10.43 10.86 8.44
C ASP A 73 -11.22 9.59 8.02
N ASP A 74 -10.87 9.01 6.88
CA ASP A 74 -11.51 7.81 6.29
C ASP A 74 -10.62 6.55 6.35
N LEU A 75 -9.43 6.66 6.96
CA LEU A 75 -8.52 5.54 7.10
C LEU A 75 -9.15 4.40 7.90
N LYS A 76 -8.84 3.16 7.49
CA LYS A 76 -9.20 1.95 8.22
C LYS A 76 -7.97 1.08 8.41
N LEU A 77 -7.90 0.44 9.57
CA LEU A 77 -6.93 -0.60 9.86
C LEU A 77 -7.60 -1.95 9.61
N VAL A 78 -6.98 -2.80 8.81
CA VAL A 78 -7.38 -4.19 8.58
C VAL A 78 -6.38 -5.08 9.26
N ALA A 79 -6.81 -5.84 10.26
CA ALA A 79 -5.97 -6.79 10.96
C ALA A 79 -6.33 -8.22 10.54
N ILE A 80 -5.31 -9.05 10.33
CA ILE A 80 -5.43 -10.48 10.04
C ILE A 80 -4.80 -11.23 11.22
N ASP A 81 -5.61 -12.02 11.92
CA ASP A 81 -5.12 -12.88 12.99
C ASP A 81 -4.55 -14.20 12.44
N THR A 82 -3.96 -15.02 13.31
CA THR A 82 -3.38 -16.32 12.94
C THR A 82 -4.41 -17.34 12.41
N ASN A 83 -5.70 -17.06 12.50
CA ASN A 83 -6.79 -17.89 11.99
C ASN A 83 -7.37 -17.32 10.69
N ASN A 84 -6.72 -16.32 10.08
CA ASN A 84 -7.18 -15.58 8.91
C ASN A 84 -8.52 -14.85 9.12
N ASN A 85 -8.84 -14.47 10.36
CA ASN A 85 -9.98 -13.61 10.62
C ASN A 85 -9.63 -12.16 10.28
N PHE A 86 -10.49 -11.51 9.48
CA PHE A 86 -10.35 -10.11 9.12
C PHE A 86 -11.10 -9.22 10.12
N ILE A 87 -10.39 -8.27 10.69
CA ILE A 87 -10.96 -7.30 11.64
C ILE A 87 -10.68 -5.90 11.10
N GLU A 88 -11.73 -5.13 10.82
CA GLU A 88 -11.59 -3.71 10.49
C GLU A 88 -11.80 -2.83 11.72
N SER A 89 -10.95 -1.82 11.89
CA SER A 89 -11.08 -0.82 12.94
C SER A 89 -10.64 0.57 12.47
N VAL A 90 -10.97 1.60 13.24
CA VAL A 90 -10.48 2.96 13.01
C VAL A 90 -9.10 3.08 13.64
N PRO A 91 -8.07 3.56 12.92
CA PRO A 91 -6.74 3.76 13.47
C PRO A 91 -6.75 4.82 14.58
N ASP A 92 -5.90 4.64 15.58
CA ASP A 92 -5.75 5.60 16.68
C ASP A 92 -5.29 6.98 16.16
N PRO A 93 -5.80 8.12 16.69
CA PRO A 93 -5.35 9.44 16.26
C PRO A 93 -3.84 9.70 16.44
N THR A 94 -3.21 9.08 17.44
CA THR A 94 -1.75 9.12 17.65
C THR A 94 -1.01 8.34 16.57
N PHE A 95 -1.59 7.25 16.06
CA PHE A 95 -1.07 6.51 14.93
C PHE A 95 -1.07 7.37 13.67
N ILE A 96 -2.16 8.09 13.38
CA ILE A 96 -2.29 8.94 12.18
C ILE A 96 -1.17 10.00 12.16
N LYS A 97 -0.84 10.58 13.31
CA LYS A 97 0.28 11.55 13.44
C LYS A 97 1.65 10.95 13.14
N SER A 98 1.80 9.63 13.17
CA SER A 98 3.06 8.92 12.94
C SER A 98 3.17 8.27 11.56
N ILE A 99 2.14 8.38 10.72
CA ILE A 99 2.04 7.70 9.43
C ILE A 99 3.22 7.99 8.48
N GLU A 100 3.78 9.20 8.58
CA GLU A 100 4.98 9.65 7.85
C GLU A 100 6.22 8.79 8.06
N LYS A 101 6.29 8.07 9.19
CA LYS A 101 7.41 7.19 9.50
C LYS A 101 7.34 5.87 8.75
N TYR A 102 6.14 5.46 8.34
CA TYR A 102 5.87 4.13 7.78
C TYR A 102 5.64 4.19 6.28
N ILE A 103 5.06 5.30 5.78
CA ILE A 103 4.68 5.44 4.39
C ILE A 103 5.75 6.23 3.64
N PRO A 104 6.23 5.75 2.47
CA PRO A 104 7.15 6.49 1.65
C PRO A 104 6.58 7.87 1.26
N LYS A 105 7.28 8.95 1.65
CA LYS A 105 7.04 10.31 1.16
C LYS A 105 7.45 10.54 -0.30
N GLN A 106 8.28 9.65 -0.84
CA GLN A 106 8.69 9.65 -2.24
C GLN A 106 8.48 8.24 -2.75
N GLY A 107 7.70 8.10 -3.82
CA GLY A 107 7.72 6.91 -4.64
C GLY A 107 9.08 6.86 -5.31
N VAL A 108 10.05 6.17 -4.72
CA VAL A 108 11.26 5.80 -5.45
C VAL A 108 10.81 4.78 -6.48
N LEU A 109 10.70 5.22 -7.72
CA LEU A 109 10.56 4.34 -8.87
C LEU A 109 11.69 3.32 -8.77
N ALA A 110 11.38 2.02 -8.77
CA ALA A 110 12.35 1.03 -9.20
C ALA A 110 12.61 1.32 -10.68
N GLU A 111 13.48 2.29 -10.97
CA GLU A 111 13.94 2.53 -12.32
C GLU A 111 14.64 1.24 -12.78
N ASN A 112 14.07 0.64 -13.84
CA ASN A 112 14.66 -0.37 -14.73
C ASN A 112 14.25 -1.84 -14.48
N LEU A 113 13.00 -2.17 -14.75
CA LEU A 113 12.70 -3.44 -15.43
C LEU A 113 13.00 -3.25 -16.93
N ILE A 114 14.21 -3.62 -17.37
CA ILE A 114 14.48 -3.77 -18.80
C ILE A 114 14.13 -5.21 -19.16
N THR A 115 13.16 -5.39 -20.04
CA THR A 115 12.83 -6.70 -20.61
C THR A 115 13.92 -7.07 -21.63
N ILE A 116 14.73 -8.07 -21.32
CA ILE A 116 15.60 -8.73 -22.31
C ILE A 116 15.23 -10.22 -22.26
N ASP A 117 14.64 -10.72 -23.36
CA ASP A 117 14.37 -12.14 -23.61
C ASP A 117 13.63 -12.90 -22.48
N ASN A 118 12.50 -12.36 -22.02
CA ASN A 118 11.56 -13.03 -21.07
C ASN A 118 12.18 -13.52 -19.75
N ASN A 119 13.35 -13.01 -19.35
CA ASN A 119 13.95 -13.28 -18.06
C ASN A 119 14.07 -11.99 -17.25
N TYR A 120 13.55 -12.03 -16.02
CA TYR A 120 13.67 -10.92 -15.06
C TYR A 120 15.08 -10.94 -14.47
N ILE A 121 15.91 -9.94 -14.81
CA ILE A 121 17.23 -9.76 -14.21
C ILE A 121 17.20 -8.51 -13.34
N TYR A 122 17.40 -8.68 -12.04
CA TYR A 122 17.60 -7.58 -11.09
C TYR A 122 18.91 -6.87 -11.40
N LYS A 123 18.86 -5.54 -11.52
CA LYS A 123 20.05 -4.70 -11.49
C LYS A 123 20.12 -4.04 -10.12
N GLU A 124 20.95 -4.58 -9.23
CA GLU A 124 21.28 -3.92 -7.97
C GLU A 124 21.88 -2.54 -8.27
N LEU A 125 21.23 -1.49 -7.76
CA LEU A 125 21.81 -0.15 -7.74
C LEU A 125 22.61 -0.01 -6.44
N HIS A 126 23.93 -0.19 -6.53
CA HIS A 126 24.84 0.25 -5.49
C HIS A 126 24.86 1.77 -5.43
N ARG A 127 24.55 2.34 -4.27
CA ARG A 127 25.08 3.63 -3.81
C ARG A 127 25.44 3.57 -2.35
#